data_AF-A0A4D6DMI3-F1
#
_entry.id   AF-A0A4D6DMI3-F1
#
_cell.length_a   1.000
_cell.length_b   1.000
_cell.length_c   1.000
_cell.angle_alpha   90.00
_cell.angle_beta   90.00
_cell.angle_gamma   90.00
#
_symmetry.space_group_name_H-M   'P 1'
#
loop_
_entity.id
_entity.type
_entity.pdbx_description
1 polymer ?
#
loop_
_entity_poly.entity_id
_entity_poly.type
_entity_poly.pdbx_seq_one_letter_code
_entity_poly.pdbx_strand_id
1 'polypeptide(L)'
;YTHNWPYDPEAGNVPTMPTVVWSFLSILVLFAGAMLVLYVYGQMKELPGDPFNGANGRTLTTIELERGYEFVRPTQKATYKFFAFAVVLFLVQVLAGILSAEDFVSGGPGTAMVNVLGIAMPFTVVRAWHTILQIYWFFMCWVGYTIFFLPRLSRVPSGQRFLINLLFTLCVVVGAGALFGIYFGHMGYLSDTTAYWFGSQGWEFMELGRFWHILMLVAFVLWIAIIFRGVRPWITKQNMWSVPAWLFYGSGIMVLFLFFGLGATKGGNFAIADYWRWMTVHMWVEVTFEVFTTCIVGYLLVQMGLMNRAMAERVIFLAVMMFLVTVVVGISH
;
A
#
# COMPACT_ATOMS: atom_id res chain seq x y z
N TYR A 1 31.75 -7.86 -4.50
CA TYR A 1 30.36 -8.37 -4.51
C TYR A 1 29.37 -7.42 -3.86
N THR A 2 29.73 -6.73 -2.77
CA THR A 2 28.83 -5.83 -2.01
C THR A 2 29.36 -4.40 -1.88
N HIS A 3 30.23 -3.96 -2.81
CA HIS A 3 30.81 -2.60 -2.80
C HIS A 3 31.46 -2.20 -1.45
N ASN A 4 32.27 -3.09 -0.87
CA ASN A 4 32.95 -2.92 0.43
C ASN A 4 32.01 -2.77 1.65
N TRP A 5 30.80 -3.33 1.57
CA TRP A 5 29.91 -3.46 2.73
C TRP A 5 30.07 -4.84 3.40
N PRO A 6 30.06 -4.95 4.75
CA PRO A 6 29.89 -3.87 5.74
C PRO A 6 31.19 -3.11 6.01
N TYR A 7 31.09 -1.93 6.64
CA TYR A 7 32.27 -1.16 7.08
C TYR A 7 33.10 -1.97 8.08
N ASP A 8 34.34 -2.23 7.71
CA ASP A 8 35.30 -3.00 8.52
C ASP A 8 36.73 -2.64 8.07
N PRO A 9 37.41 -1.73 8.79
CA PRO A 9 38.78 -1.34 8.48
C PRO A 9 39.79 -2.50 8.53
N GLU A 10 39.56 -3.51 9.37
CA GLU A 10 40.47 -4.66 9.51
C GLU A 10 40.39 -5.58 8.28
N ALA A 11 39.20 -5.72 7.70
CA ALA A 11 39.00 -6.40 6.43
C ALA A 11 39.32 -5.54 5.19
N GLY A 12 39.72 -4.27 5.39
CA GLY A 12 39.97 -3.30 4.30
C GLY A 12 38.70 -2.73 3.66
N ASN A 13 37.53 -2.94 4.28
CA ASN A 13 36.25 -2.42 3.81
C ASN A 13 36.08 -0.95 4.20
N VAL A 14 36.45 -0.08 3.27
CA VAL A 14 36.21 1.37 3.33
C VAL A 14 35.36 1.82 2.15
N PRO A 15 34.64 2.97 2.26
CA PRO A 15 33.83 3.50 1.16
C PRO A 15 34.63 3.62 -0.13
N THR A 16 34.09 3.05 -1.21
CA THR A 16 34.74 3.10 -2.53
C THR A 16 34.64 4.51 -3.11
N MET A 17 35.56 4.88 -4.01
CA MET A 17 35.51 6.17 -4.71
C MET A 17 34.17 6.39 -5.43
N PRO A 18 33.61 5.40 -6.18
CA PRO A 18 32.28 5.53 -6.77
C PRO A 18 31.19 5.87 -5.74
N THR A 19 31.19 5.26 -4.56
CA THR A 19 30.21 5.54 -3.49
C THR A 19 30.24 7.02 -3.10
N VAL A 20 31.45 7.58 -2.91
CA VAL A 20 31.62 8.99 -2.53
C VAL A 20 31.16 9.92 -3.66
N VAL A 21 31.58 9.66 -4.90
CA VAL A 21 31.21 10.52 -6.05
C VAL A 21 29.71 10.53 -6.31
N TRP A 22 29.07 9.35 -6.33
CA TRP A 22 27.62 9.28 -6.55
C TRP A 22 26.83 9.93 -5.41
N SER A 23 27.34 9.89 -4.17
CA SER A 23 26.73 10.62 -3.06
C SER A 23 26.71 12.13 -3.32
N PHE A 24 27.84 12.72 -3.72
CA PHE A 24 27.90 14.15 -4.06
C PHE A 24 27.06 14.50 -5.29
N LEU A 25 27.13 13.69 -6.35
CA LEU A 25 26.35 13.92 -7.58
C LEU A 25 24.84 13.83 -7.32
N SER A 26 24.38 12.89 -6.50
CA SER A 26 22.96 12.72 -6.19
C SER A 26 22.37 13.98 -5.53
N ILE A 27 23.11 14.63 -4.63
CA ILE A 27 22.70 15.87 -3.97
C ILE A 27 22.60 17.03 -4.98
N LEU A 28 23.57 17.14 -5.89
CA LEU A 28 23.54 18.17 -6.93
C LEU A 28 22.37 17.98 -7.90
N VAL A 29 22.12 16.73 -8.32
CA VAL A 29 20.97 16.38 -9.16
C VAL A 29 19.65 16.66 -8.44
N LEU A 30 19.56 16.37 -7.14
CA LEU A 30 18.38 16.71 -6.32
C LEU A 30 18.12 18.22 -6.34
N PHE A 31 19.13 19.04 -6.09
CA PHE A 31 18.97 20.51 -6.12
C PHE A 31 18.60 21.01 -7.51
N ALA A 32 19.26 20.52 -8.56
CA ALA A 32 18.93 20.87 -9.95
C ALA A 32 17.49 20.50 -10.31
N GLY A 33 17.06 19.29 -9.95
CA GLY A 33 15.69 18.81 -10.15
C GLY A 33 14.66 19.65 -9.38
N ALA A 34 14.91 19.94 -8.11
CA ALA A 34 14.03 20.78 -7.29
C ALA A 34 13.90 22.21 -7.87
N MET A 35 15.01 22.82 -8.28
CA MET A 35 14.99 24.14 -8.93
C MET A 35 14.21 24.11 -10.25
N LEU A 36 14.41 23.08 -11.08
CA LEU A 36 13.67 22.92 -12.33
C LEU A 36 12.16 22.78 -12.09
N VAL A 37 11.75 21.95 -11.13
CA VAL A 37 10.34 21.77 -10.76
C VAL A 37 9.73 23.08 -10.27
N LEU A 38 10.43 23.81 -9.40
CA LEU A 38 9.96 25.11 -8.91
C LEU A 38 9.88 26.16 -10.02
N TYR A 39 10.82 26.17 -10.95
CA TYR A 39 10.80 27.05 -12.13
C TYR A 39 9.59 26.74 -13.02
N VAL A 40 9.39 25.48 -13.39
CA VAL A 40 8.25 25.03 -14.21
C VAL A 40 6.93 25.33 -13.49
N TYR A 41 6.84 25.10 -12.18
CA TYR A 41 5.67 25.48 -11.38
C TYR A 41 5.41 27.00 -11.37
N GLY A 42 6.47 27.82 -11.26
CA GLY A 42 6.37 29.27 -11.36
C GLY A 42 5.79 29.73 -12.69
N GLN A 43 6.25 29.15 -13.80
CA GLN A 43 5.71 29.43 -15.15
C GLN A 43 4.25 28.94 -15.29
N MET A 44 3.89 27.82 -14.65
CA MET A 44 2.51 27.31 -14.69
C MET A 44 1.51 28.19 -13.93
N LYS A 45 1.94 29.01 -12.96
CA LYS A 45 1.05 29.98 -12.29
C LYS A 45 0.57 31.09 -13.23
N GLU A 46 1.28 31.36 -14.30
CA GLU A 46 0.90 32.36 -15.31
C GLU A 46 -0.14 31.82 -16.31
N LEU A 47 -0.42 30.51 -16.29
CA LEU A 47 -1.44 29.90 -17.15
C LEU A 47 -2.86 30.24 -16.66
N PRO A 48 -3.79 30.57 -17.58
CA PRO A 48 -5.16 30.93 -17.21
C PRO A 48 -5.92 29.77 -16.55
N GLY A 49 -6.55 30.05 -15.40
CA GLY A 49 -7.40 29.12 -14.65
C GLY A 49 -7.00 29.03 -13.18
N ASP A 50 -7.50 29.93 -12.34
CA ASP A 50 -7.32 29.86 -10.89
C ASP A 50 -7.81 28.49 -10.36
N PRO A 51 -6.96 27.72 -9.65
CA PRO A 51 -7.32 26.41 -9.09
C PRO A 51 -8.62 26.40 -8.29
N PHE A 52 -8.96 27.55 -7.68
CA PHE A 52 -10.09 27.73 -6.77
C PHE A 52 -11.24 28.53 -7.40
N ASN A 53 -11.19 28.83 -8.70
CA ASN A 53 -12.23 29.61 -9.35
C ASN A 53 -13.58 28.86 -9.34
N GLY A 54 -14.62 29.49 -8.78
CA GLY A 54 -15.93 28.86 -8.62
C GLY A 54 -16.04 27.88 -7.44
N ALA A 55 -15.09 27.89 -6.50
CA ALA A 55 -15.10 27.03 -5.32
C ALA A 55 -16.18 27.44 -4.31
N ASN A 56 -17.42 27.03 -4.58
CA ASN A 56 -18.50 27.06 -3.59
C ASN A 56 -18.45 25.72 -2.86
N GLY A 57 -17.66 25.65 -1.78
CA GLY A 57 -17.47 24.43 -1.01
C GLY A 57 -18.80 23.74 -0.70
N ARG A 58 -18.89 22.44 -1.02
CA ARG A 58 -20.05 21.60 -0.75
C ARG A 58 -19.65 20.45 0.14
N THR A 59 -20.50 20.14 1.12
CA THR A 59 -20.28 18.97 1.97
C THR A 59 -20.56 17.70 1.18
N LEU A 60 -19.62 16.74 1.21
CA LEU A 60 -19.75 15.43 0.57
C LEU A 60 -20.89 14.55 1.13
N THR A 61 -21.43 14.93 2.29
CA THR A 61 -22.46 14.23 3.05
C THR A 61 -23.30 15.26 3.81
N THR A 62 -24.60 15.30 3.57
CA THR A 62 -25.57 16.02 4.42
C THR A 62 -26.68 15.05 4.83
N ILE A 63 -27.34 15.32 5.97
CA ILE A 63 -28.47 14.52 6.45
C ILE A 63 -29.59 14.44 5.40
N GLU A 64 -29.72 15.44 4.53
CA GLU A 64 -30.67 15.45 3.41
C GLU A 64 -30.25 14.53 2.26
N LEU A 65 -28.95 14.46 1.92
CA LEU A 65 -28.37 13.53 0.94
C LEU A 65 -28.41 12.06 1.42
N GLU A 66 -28.59 11.82 2.72
CA GLU A 66 -28.70 10.47 3.30
C GLU A 66 -30.16 9.97 3.43
N ARG A 67 -31.16 10.82 3.16
CA ARG A 67 -32.58 10.55 3.49
C ARG A 67 -33.49 10.14 2.32
N GLY A 68 -33.13 10.33 1.04
CA GLY A 68 -34.04 10.01 -0.07
C GLY A 68 -33.34 9.65 -1.39
N TYR A 69 -33.74 8.52 -2.02
CA TYR A 69 -33.21 7.88 -3.26
C TYR A 69 -31.68 7.61 -3.31
N GLU A 70 -30.89 8.29 -2.49
CA GLU A 70 -29.44 8.23 -2.23
C GLU A 70 -29.12 7.51 -0.92
N PHE A 71 -29.85 6.44 -0.62
CA PHE A 71 -29.54 5.55 0.49
C PHE A 71 -28.07 5.11 0.41
N VAL A 72 -27.34 5.12 1.54
CA VAL A 72 -26.06 4.38 1.65
C VAL A 72 -26.33 2.98 1.13
N ARG A 73 -25.81 2.69 -0.06
CA ARG A 73 -26.24 1.51 -0.80
C ARG A 73 -25.84 0.27 -0.01
N PRO A 74 -26.56 -0.86 -0.11
CA PRO A 74 -26.16 -2.09 0.55
C PRO A 74 -24.71 -2.50 0.26
N THR A 75 -24.16 -2.11 -0.91
CA THR A 75 -22.75 -2.29 -1.27
C THR A 75 -21.81 -1.36 -0.51
N GLN A 76 -22.19 -0.12 -0.23
CA GLN A 76 -21.41 0.81 0.60
C GLN A 76 -21.40 0.36 2.06
N LYS A 77 -22.56 -0.04 2.62
CA LYS A 77 -22.62 -0.61 3.98
C LYS A 77 -21.76 -1.87 4.11
N ALA A 78 -21.67 -2.68 3.06
CA ALA A 78 -20.81 -3.86 3.02
C ALA A 78 -19.30 -3.53 3.09
N THR A 79 -18.90 -2.27 2.90
CA THR A 79 -17.49 -1.84 3.06
C THR A 79 -17.12 -1.50 4.50
N TYR A 80 -18.09 -1.22 5.38
CA TYR A 80 -17.82 -0.80 6.77
C TYR A 80 -17.02 -1.82 7.57
N LYS A 81 -17.25 -3.11 7.31
CA LYS A 81 -16.47 -4.19 7.90
C LYS A 81 -14.99 -4.17 7.53
N PHE A 82 -14.60 -3.64 6.37
CA PHE A 82 -13.19 -3.48 6.01
C PHE A 82 -12.53 -2.44 6.91
N PHE A 83 -13.19 -1.31 7.14
CA PHE A 83 -12.69 -0.27 8.04
C PHE A 83 -12.66 -0.75 9.49
N ALA A 84 -13.71 -1.44 9.97
CA ALA A 84 -13.71 -2.02 11.31
C ALA A 84 -12.58 -3.04 11.48
N PHE A 85 -12.36 -3.91 10.50
CA PHE A 85 -11.26 -4.86 10.50
C PHE A 85 -9.89 -4.16 10.47
N ALA A 86 -9.74 -3.10 9.69
CA ALA A 86 -8.53 -2.28 9.66
C ALA A 86 -8.21 -1.67 11.04
N VAL A 87 -9.22 -1.15 11.76
CA VAL A 87 -9.02 -0.63 13.13
C VAL A 87 -8.51 -1.73 14.06
N VAL A 88 -9.10 -2.93 14.01
CA VAL A 88 -8.63 -4.06 14.83
C VAL A 88 -7.17 -4.40 14.51
N LEU A 89 -6.83 -4.54 13.23
CA LEU A 89 -5.46 -4.85 12.80
C LEU A 89 -4.46 -3.74 13.17
N PHE A 90 -4.87 -2.48 13.09
CA PHE A 90 -4.07 -1.33 13.53
C PHE A 90 -3.76 -1.41 15.03
N LEU A 91 -4.76 -1.71 15.86
CA LEU A 91 -4.54 -1.89 17.30
C LEU A 91 -3.59 -3.06 17.58
N VAL A 92 -3.73 -4.19 16.88
CA VAL A 92 -2.80 -5.33 17.02
C VAL A 92 -1.39 -4.94 16.57
N GLN A 93 -1.25 -4.15 15.51
CA GLN A 93 0.03 -3.66 15.01
C GLN A 93 0.74 -2.74 16.03
N VAL A 94 0.00 -1.83 16.66
CA VAL A 94 0.52 -0.95 17.72
C VAL A 94 0.98 -1.78 18.92
N LEU A 95 0.17 -2.76 19.35
CA LEU A 95 0.53 -3.67 20.43
C LEU A 95 1.79 -4.49 20.10
N ALA A 96 1.89 -5.03 18.88
CA ALA A 96 3.09 -5.74 18.43
C ALA A 96 4.33 -4.83 18.42
N GLY A 97 4.16 -3.54 18.09
CA GLY A 97 5.22 -2.53 18.18
C GLY A 97 5.70 -2.31 19.61
N ILE A 98 4.76 -2.12 20.54
CA ILE A 98 5.07 -1.97 21.98
C ILE A 98 5.82 -3.19 22.51
N LEU A 99 5.34 -4.41 22.19
CA LEU A 99 5.99 -5.66 22.60
C LEU A 99 7.38 -5.81 21.99
N SER A 100 7.59 -5.39 20.74
CA SER A 100 8.92 -5.44 20.12
C SER A 100 9.89 -4.42 20.72
N ALA A 101 9.41 -3.25 21.13
CA ALA A 101 10.23 -2.21 21.75
C ALA A 101 10.66 -2.61 23.17
N GLU A 102 9.85 -3.39 23.87
CA GLU A 102 10.17 -3.90 25.20
C GLU A 102 11.43 -4.76 25.21
N ASP A 103 11.72 -5.56 24.18
CA ASP A 103 12.94 -6.39 24.16
C ASP A 103 14.23 -5.54 24.21
N PHE A 104 14.16 -4.24 23.92
CA PHE A 104 15.27 -3.28 24.04
C PHE A 104 15.30 -2.53 25.37
N VAL A 105 14.32 -2.74 26.25
CA VAL A 105 14.21 -2.09 27.57
C VAL A 105 14.05 -3.17 28.63
N SER A 106 14.59 -3.00 29.83
CA SER A 106 14.51 -4.04 30.88
C SER A 106 13.11 -4.14 31.51
N GLY A 107 12.14 -4.72 30.80
CA GLY A 107 10.80 -5.08 31.29
C GLY A 107 9.62 -4.32 30.65
N GLY A 108 8.40 -4.85 30.81
CA GLY A 108 7.18 -4.31 30.19
C GLY A 108 5.99 -5.29 30.09
N PRO A 109 5.01 -5.02 29.21
CA PRO A 109 3.78 -5.83 29.07
C PRO A 109 3.99 -7.28 28.60
N GLY A 110 4.99 -7.53 27.77
CA GLY A 110 5.38 -8.83 27.22
C GLY A 110 5.97 -9.76 28.29
N THR A 111 6.87 -9.24 29.12
CA THR A 111 7.39 -9.97 30.30
C THR A 111 6.27 -10.27 31.30
N ALA A 112 5.34 -9.33 31.54
CA ALA A 112 4.14 -9.60 32.34
C ALA A 112 3.24 -10.68 31.72
N MET A 113 3.05 -10.66 30.40
CA MET A 113 2.26 -11.65 29.66
C MET A 113 2.86 -13.05 29.74
N VAL A 114 4.19 -13.18 29.61
CA VAL A 114 4.89 -14.46 29.80
C VAL A 114 4.68 -14.98 31.23
N ASN A 115 4.82 -14.12 32.23
CA ASN A 115 4.70 -14.50 33.63
C ASN A 115 3.27 -14.92 34.03
N VAL A 116 2.24 -14.31 33.43
CA VAL A 116 0.83 -14.57 33.78
C VAL A 116 0.20 -15.65 32.90
N LEU A 117 0.48 -15.64 31.59
CA LEU A 117 -0.19 -16.50 30.59
C LEU A 117 0.70 -17.63 30.07
N GLY A 118 2.01 -17.61 30.33
CA GLY A 118 2.96 -18.61 29.81
C GLY A 118 3.15 -18.57 28.29
N ILE A 119 2.66 -17.52 27.62
CA ILE A 119 2.77 -17.35 26.16
C ILE A 119 4.01 -16.50 25.86
N ALA A 120 5.05 -17.16 25.33
CA ALA A 120 6.24 -16.49 24.84
C ALA A 120 6.01 -15.91 23.44
N MET A 121 6.25 -14.61 23.30
CA MET A 121 6.16 -13.87 22.04
C MET A 121 7.55 -13.35 21.69
N PRO A 122 8.36 -14.10 20.94
CA PRO A 122 9.73 -13.68 20.65
C PRO A 122 9.77 -12.46 19.74
N PHE A 123 10.85 -11.67 19.83
CA PHE A 123 11.10 -10.48 19.02
C PHE A 123 10.79 -10.70 17.53
N THR A 124 11.22 -11.84 16.98
CA THR A 124 11.06 -12.17 15.56
C THR A 124 9.60 -12.24 15.13
N VAL A 125 8.70 -12.71 16.00
CA VAL A 125 7.26 -12.75 15.73
C VAL A 125 6.63 -11.38 15.85
N VAL A 126 6.87 -10.68 16.96
CA VAL A 126 6.23 -9.37 17.20
C VAL A 126 6.71 -8.32 16.20
N ARG A 127 7.98 -8.36 15.80
CA ARG A 127 8.51 -7.55 14.69
C ARG A 127 7.81 -7.88 13.38
N ALA A 128 7.73 -9.16 13.02
CA ALA A 128 7.09 -9.59 11.77
C ALA A 128 5.60 -9.21 11.72
N TRP A 129 4.88 -9.32 12.84
CA TRP A 129 3.50 -8.82 12.94
C TRP A 129 3.44 -7.30 12.80
N HIS A 130 4.32 -6.56 13.47
CA HIS A 130 4.34 -5.11 13.39
C HIS A 130 4.55 -4.61 11.96
N THR A 131 5.50 -5.19 11.22
CA THR A 131 5.80 -4.81 9.83
C THR A 131 4.68 -5.21 8.87
N ILE A 132 4.23 -6.48 8.90
CA ILE A 132 3.23 -6.95 7.93
C ILE A 132 1.86 -6.35 8.19
N LEU A 133 1.45 -6.17 9.45
CA LEU A 133 0.14 -5.61 9.77
C LEU A 133 0.08 -4.13 9.42
N GLN A 134 1.19 -3.39 9.55
CA GLN A 134 1.27 -1.97 9.17
C GLN A 134 0.85 -1.78 7.70
N ILE A 135 1.31 -2.69 6.86
CA ILE A 135 0.92 -2.75 5.46
C ILE A 135 -0.55 -3.22 5.38
N TYR A 136 -0.89 -4.33 6.04
CA TYR A 136 -2.17 -5.00 5.86
C TYR A 136 -3.41 -4.15 6.20
N TRP A 137 -3.42 -3.49 7.36
CA TRP A 137 -4.58 -2.68 7.78
C TRP A 137 -4.78 -1.48 6.85
N PHE A 138 -3.68 -0.89 6.38
CA PHE A 138 -3.70 0.24 5.46
C PHE A 138 -4.39 -0.16 4.15
N PHE A 139 -4.07 -1.34 3.59
CA PHE A 139 -4.76 -1.85 2.41
C PHE A 139 -6.24 -2.15 2.63
N MET A 140 -6.64 -2.60 3.82
CA MET A 140 -8.06 -2.80 4.11
C MET A 140 -8.85 -1.49 4.01
N CYS A 141 -8.27 -0.37 4.45
CA CYS A 141 -8.85 0.96 4.28
C CYS A 141 -9.01 1.33 2.79
N TRP A 142 -7.99 1.12 1.97
CA TRP A 142 -8.06 1.46 0.53
C TRP A 142 -9.04 0.59 -0.24
N VAL A 143 -9.04 -0.71 0.01
CA VAL A 143 -9.99 -1.65 -0.57
C VAL A 143 -11.41 -1.24 -0.18
N GLY A 144 -11.64 -0.93 1.10
CA GLY A 144 -12.93 -0.43 1.58
C GLY A 144 -13.35 0.87 0.88
N TYR A 145 -12.46 1.86 0.83
CA TYR A 145 -12.73 3.18 0.26
C TYR A 145 -13.05 3.14 -1.23
N THR A 146 -12.26 2.41 -2.01
CA THR A 146 -12.43 2.31 -3.46
C THR A 146 -13.75 1.66 -3.84
N ILE A 147 -14.16 0.62 -3.10
CA ILE A 147 -15.46 -0.03 -3.29
C ILE A 147 -16.61 0.88 -2.83
N PHE A 148 -16.43 1.59 -1.71
CA PHE A 148 -17.42 2.54 -1.18
C PHE A 148 -17.73 3.64 -2.21
N PHE A 149 -16.73 3.98 -3.00
CA PHE A 149 -16.82 5.01 -4.02
C PHE A 149 -17.55 4.56 -5.32
N LEU A 150 -17.40 3.30 -5.74
CA LEU A 150 -17.93 2.80 -7.03
C LEU A 150 -19.37 3.21 -7.37
N PRO A 151 -20.34 3.16 -6.43
CA PRO A 151 -21.73 3.44 -6.78
C PRO A 151 -22.05 4.91 -7.07
N ARG A 152 -21.09 5.83 -6.83
CA ARG A 152 -21.19 7.23 -7.26
C ARG A 152 -20.81 7.40 -8.73
N LEU A 153 -20.01 6.50 -9.30
CA LEU A 153 -19.61 6.55 -10.71
C LEU A 153 -20.65 5.94 -11.64
N SER A 154 -21.18 4.77 -11.27
CA SER A 154 -22.11 4.04 -12.12
C SER A 154 -23.12 3.23 -11.32
N ARG A 155 -24.14 2.72 -12.01
CA ARG A 155 -25.14 1.83 -11.41
C ARG A 155 -24.47 0.53 -10.95
N VAL A 156 -24.77 0.12 -9.71
CA VAL A 156 -24.24 -1.10 -9.10
C VAL A 156 -24.55 -2.33 -9.97
N PRO A 157 -23.52 -3.09 -10.41
CA PRO A 157 -23.70 -4.35 -11.13
C PRO A 157 -24.40 -5.42 -10.28
N SER A 158 -25.09 -6.36 -10.92
CA SER A 158 -25.65 -7.53 -10.23
C SER A 158 -24.55 -8.34 -9.53
N GLY A 159 -24.84 -8.94 -8.37
CA GLY A 159 -23.88 -9.76 -7.62
C GLY A 159 -22.74 -9.01 -6.93
N GLN A 160 -22.63 -7.68 -7.05
CA GLN A 160 -21.51 -6.92 -6.47
C GLN A 160 -21.39 -7.11 -4.94
N ARG A 161 -22.51 -7.16 -4.22
CA ARG A 161 -22.53 -7.39 -2.76
C ARG A 161 -21.91 -8.73 -2.38
N PHE A 162 -22.17 -9.78 -3.15
CA PHE A 162 -21.59 -11.10 -2.92
C PHE A 162 -20.08 -11.06 -3.11
N LEU A 163 -19.60 -10.43 -4.19
CA LEU A 163 -18.16 -10.30 -4.46
C LEU A 163 -17.43 -9.51 -3.36
N ILE A 164 -18.03 -8.41 -2.88
CA ILE A 164 -17.49 -7.62 -1.75
C ILE A 164 -17.41 -8.47 -0.48
N ASN A 165 -18.42 -9.30 -0.23
CA ASN A 165 -18.43 -10.19 0.92
C ASN A 165 -17.39 -11.31 0.81
N LEU A 166 -17.26 -11.92 -0.37
CA LEU A 166 -16.23 -12.91 -0.66
C LEU A 166 -14.83 -12.32 -0.49
N LEU A 167 -14.58 -11.13 -1.04
CA LEU A 167 -13.32 -10.42 -0.88
C LEU A 167 -12.97 -10.21 0.59
N PHE A 168 -13.93 -9.72 1.38
CA PHE A 168 -13.72 -9.54 2.81
C PHE A 168 -13.38 -10.86 3.53
N THR A 169 -14.09 -11.94 3.21
CA THR A 169 -13.79 -13.26 3.80
C THR A 169 -12.37 -13.70 3.45
N LEU A 170 -11.92 -13.51 2.21
CA LEU A 170 -10.55 -13.81 1.80
C LEU A 170 -9.54 -12.96 2.58
N CYS A 171 -9.80 -11.67 2.77
CA CYS A 171 -8.96 -10.79 3.58
C CYS A 171 -8.89 -11.26 5.05
N VAL A 172 -10.01 -11.63 5.66
CA VAL A 172 -9.99 -12.14 7.04
C VAL A 172 -9.19 -13.44 7.14
N VAL A 173 -9.37 -14.35 6.19
CA VAL A 173 -8.63 -15.62 6.13
C VAL A 173 -7.12 -15.38 5.96
N VAL A 174 -6.72 -14.48 5.07
CA VAL A 174 -5.31 -14.12 4.87
C VAL A 174 -4.74 -13.43 6.12
N GLY A 175 -5.46 -12.49 6.74
CA GLY A 175 -5.02 -11.83 7.96
C GLY A 175 -4.85 -12.80 9.14
N ALA A 176 -5.78 -13.75 9.30
CA ALA A 176 -5.64 -14.83 10.27
C ALA A 176 -4.42 -15.72 9.95
N GLY A 177 -4.24 -16.07 8.67
CA GLY A 177 -3.08 -16.80 8.18
C GLY A 177 -1.75 -16.08 8.46
N ALA A 178 -1.73 -14.76 8.34
CA ALA A 178 -0.56 -13.94 8.69
C ALA A 178 -0.25 -14.03 10.19
N LEU A 179 -1.25 -13.80 11.04
CA LEU A 179 -1.07 -13.82 12.50
C LEU A 179 -0.61 -15.21 12.98
N PHE A 180 -1.43 -16.23 12.74
CA PHE A 180 -1.17 -17.57 13.23
C PHE A 180 -0.02 -18.25 12.49
N GLY A 181 0.05 -18.11 11.16
CA GLY A 181 1.11 -18.71 10.36
C GLY A 181 2.50 -18.21 10.77
N ILE A 182 2.68 -16.89 10.90
CA ILE A 182 3.96 -16.33 11.34
C ILE A 182 4.32 -16.85 12.74
N TYR A 183 3.39 -16.83 13.69
CA TYR A 183 3.65 -17.34 15.04
C TYR A 183 4.08 -18.81 15.03
N PHE A 184 3.30 -19.70 14.42
CA PHE A 184 3.62 -21.14 14.40
C PHE A 184 4.89 -21.46 13.60
N GLY A 185 5.17 -20.68 12.54
CA GLY A 185 6.38 -20.82 11.75
C GLY A 185 7.64 -20.44 12.52
N HIS A 186 7.64 -19.28 13.19
CA HIS A 186 8.81 -18.82 13.95
C HIS A 186 9.03 -19.57 15.27
N MET A 187 7.98 -20.09 15.89
CA MET A 187 8.09 -20.91 17.10
C MET A 187 8.58 -22.34 16.82
N GLY A 188 8.79 -22.72 15.55
CA GLY A 188 9.28 -24.05 15.17
C GLY A 188 8.24 -25.16 15.30
N TYR A 189 6.95 -24.83 15.40
CA TYR A 189 5.86 -25.81 15.44
C TYR A 189 5.55 -26.43 14.06
N LEU A 190 6.07 -25.84 12.99
CA LEU A 190 5.91 -26.30 11.61
C LEU A 190 7.27 -26.78 11.07
N SER A 191 7.26 -27.82 10.23
CA SER A 191 8.44 -28.22 9.45
C SER A 191 8.83 -27.15 8.42
N ASP A 192 10.09 -27.11 7.97
CA ASP A 192 10.58 -26.09 7.02
C ASP A 192 9.74 -25.92 5.76
N THR A 193 9.26 -27.04 5.20
CA THR A 193 8.40 -27.02 4.01
C THR A 193 7.02 -26.45 4.33
N THR A 194 6.43 -26.84 5.45
CA THR A 194 5.12 -26.33 5.88
C THR A 194 5.22 -24.86 6.32
N ALA A 195 6.30 -24.46 6.98
CA ALA A 195 6.57 -23.08 7.37
C ALA A 195 6.69 -22.16 6.15
N TYR A 196 7.37 -22.59 5.08
CA TYR A 196 7.44 -21.80 3.84
C TYR A 196 6.05 -21.55 3.22
N TRP A 197 5.15 -22.53 3.27
CA TRP A 197 3.82 -22.43 2.65
C TRP A 197 2.79 -21.74 3.55
N PHE A 198 2.68 -22.15 4.81
CA PHE A 198 1.64 -21.73 5.74
C PHE A 198 2.15 -20.92 6.93
N GLY A 199 3.46 -20.82 7.10
CA GLY A 199 4.11 -20.08 8.18
C GLY A 199 4.66 -18.74 7.71
N SER A 200 5.99 -18.61 7.78
CA SER A 200 6.74 -17.43 7.36
C SER A 200 7.71 -17.74 6.21
N GLN A 201 7.83 -16.84 5.23
CA GLN A 201 8.87 -16.93 4.20
C GLN A 201 10.24 -16.40 4.65
N GLY A 202 10.30 -15.67 5.77
CA GLY A 202 11.56 -15.16 6.34
C GLY A 202 12.09 -13.87 5.71
N TRP A 203 11.36 -13.26 4.78
CA TRP A 203 11.72 -11.96 4.19
C TRP A 203 10.96 -10.82 4.85
N GLU A 204 11.67 -9.77 5.24
CA GLU A 204 11.04 -8.57 5.78
C GLU A 204 10.09 -7.93 4.74
N PHE A 205 8.91 -7.52 5.20
CA PHE A 205 7.76 -7.03 4.41
C PHE A 205 7.10 -8.10 3.50
N MET A 206 7.64 -9.31 3.44
CA MET A 206 7.12 -10.46 2.69
C MET A 206 7.03 -11.71 3.57
N GLU A 207 6.60 -11.53 4.82
CA GLU A 207 6.62 -12.56 5.85
C GLU A 207 5.53 -13.61 5.64
N LEU A 208 4.42 -13.28 4.97
CA LEU A 208 3.32 -14.20 4.68
C LEU A 208 3.82 -15.50 4.04
N GLY A 209 3.48 -16.67 4.59
CA GLY A 209 3.70 -17.95 3.92
C GLY A 209 3.17 -17.96 2.47
N ARG A 210 3.78 -18.76 1.59
CA ARG A 210 3.50 -18.73 0.14
C ARG A 210 2.02 -18.95 -0.21
N PHE A 211 1.32 -19.81 0.53
CA PHE A 211 -0.12 -20.04 0.34
C PHE A 211 -0.92 -18.77 0.63
N TRP A 212 -0.65 -18.13 1.78
CA TRP A 212 -1.31 -16.88 2.19
C TRP A 212 -1.00 -15.73 1.23
N HIS A 213 0.23 -15.66 0.74
CA HIS A 213 0.64 -14.71 -0.28
C HIS A 213 -0.14 -14.91 -1.58
N ILE A 214 -0.25 -16.13 -2.11
CA ILE A 214 -1.04 -16.39 -3.34
C ILE A 214 -2.52 -16.07 -3.10
N LEU A 215 -3.07 -16.43 -1.95
CA LEU A 215 -4.46 -16.13 -1.61
C LEU A 215 -4.71 -14.61 -1.52
N MET A 216 -3.74 -13.86 -1.00
CA MET A 216 -3.74 -12.38 -1.02
C MET A 216 -3.76 -11.84 -2.44
N LEU A 217 -2.93 -12.37 -3.36
CA LEU A 217 -2.94 -11.98 -4.77
C LEU A 217 -4.30 -12.26 -5.42
N VAL A 218 -4.90 -13.42 -5.15
CA VAL A 218 -6.26 -13.77 -5.62
C VAL A 218 -7.30 -12.76 -5.10
N ALA A 219 -7.20 -12.36 -3.82
CA ALA A 219 -8.07 -11.34 -3.24
C ALA A 219 -7.89 -9.98 -3.96
N PHE A 220 -6.67 -9.56 -4.24
CA PHE A 220 -6.41 -8.32 -4.98
C PHE A 220 -6.88 -8.37 -6.43
N VAL A 221 -6.72 -9.51 -7.12
CA VAL A 221 -7.30 -9.70 -8.48
C VAL A 221 -8.82 -9.62 -8.44
N LEU A 222 -9.46 -10.23 -7.44
CA LEU A 222 -10.91 -10.12 -7.23
C LEU A 222 -11.31 -8.67 -6.97
N TRP A 223 -10.53 -7.92 -6.18
CA TRP A 223 -10.76 -6.50 -5.93
C TRP A 223 -10.70 -5.66 -7.22
N ILE A 224 -9.70 -5.89 -8.08
CA ILE A 224 -9.63 -5.23 -9.40
C ILE A 224 -10.84 -5.61 -10.26
N ALA A 225 -11.27 -6.87 -10.25
CA ALA A 225 -12.47 -7.29 -10.97
C ALA A 225 -13.74 -6.56 -10.46
N ILE A 226 -13.86 -6.35 -9.15
CA ILE A 226 -14.96 -5.59 -8.53
C ILE A 226 -14.93 -4.13 -8.99
N ILE A 227 -13.75 -3.48 -8.97
CA ILE A 227 -13.57 -2.10 -9.45
C ILE A 227 -13.90 -2.01 -10.94
N PHE A 228 -13.33 -2.90 -11.76
CA PHE A 228 -13.56 -2.93 -13.20
C PHE A 228 -15.04 -3.03 -13.54
N ARG A 229 -15.80 -3.90 -12.87
CA ARG A 229 -17.25 -4.02 -13.07
C ARG A 229 -18.00 -2.71 -12.79
N GLY A 230 -17.56 -1.93 -11.79
CA GLY A 230 -18.15 -0.65 -11.45
C GLY A 230 -17.69 0.51 -12.35
N VAL A 231 -16.44 0.51 -12.78
CA VAL A 231 -15.85 1.62 -13.55
C VAL A 231 -16.05 1.45 -15.06
N ARG A 232 -16.11 0.22 -15.57
CA ARG A 232 -16.24 -0.07 -17.02
C ARG A 232 -17.40 0.67 -17.71
N PRO A 233 -18.63 0.72 -17.16
CA PRO A 233 -19.73 1.42 -17.82
C PRO A 233 -19.53 2.94 -17.88
N TRP A 234 -18.63 3.47 -17.04
CA TRP A 234 -18.35 4.89 -16.93
C TRP A 234 -17.20 5.34 -17.83
N ILE A 235 -16.22 4.49 -18.10
CA ILE A 235 -15.08 4.82 -18.98
C ILE A 235 -15.55 4.93 -20.44
N THR A 236 -15.28 6.07 -21.03
CA THR A 236 -15.51 6.45 -22.43
C THR A 236 -14.23 7.07 -23.01
N LYS A 237 -14.18 7.29 -24.32
CA LYS A 237 -13.01 7.93 -24.96
C LYS A 237 -12.73 9.35 -24.43
N GLN A 238 -13.73 10.05 -23.92
CA GLN A 238 -13.62 11.43 -23.45
C GLN A 238 -13.13 11.55 -22.00
N ASN A 239 -13.28 10.51 -21.18
CA ASN A 239 -12.93 10.53 -19.75
C ASN A 239 -11.88 9.49 -19.36
N MET A 240 -11.18 8.88 -20.31
CA MET A 240 -10.14 7.89 -20.03
C MET A 240 -8.95 8.45 -19.21
N TRP A 241 -8.75 9.77 -19.23
CA TRP A 241 -7.70 10.46 -18.46
C TRP A 241 -8.19 11.12 -17.18
N SER A 242 -9.43 10.84 -16.80
CA SER A 242 -10.03 11.40 -15.61
C SER A 242 -9.52 10.74 -14.33
N VAL A 243 -9.73 11.40 -13.19
CA VAL A 243 -9.28 10.90 -11.89
C VAL A 243 -9.78 9.47 -11.57
N PRO A 244 -11.06 9.10 -11.79
CA PRO A 244 -11.51 7.72 -11.56
C PRO A 244 -10.87 6.68 -12.49
N ALA A 245 -10.53 7.06 -13.72
CA ALA A 245 -9.82 6.18 -14.65
C ALA A 245 -8.37 5.97 -14.19
N TRP A 246 -7.68 7.05 -13.77
CA TRP A 246 -6.36 6.96 -13.13
C TRP A 246 -6.37 6.10 -11.88
N LEU A 247 -7.42 6.20 -11.05
CA LEU A 247 -7.58 5.35 -9.88
C LEU A 247 -7.69 3.87 -10.26
N PHE A 248 -8.43 3.55 -11.33
CA PHE A 248 -8.52 2.18 -11.85
C PHE A 248 -7.18 1.68 -12.41
N TYR A 249 -6.50 2.48 -13.24
CA TYR A 249 -5.18 2.11 -13.80
C TYR A 249 -4.13 1.95 -12.70
N GLY A 250 -4.09 2.88 -11.75
CA GLY A 250 -3.24 2.85 -10.56
C GLY A 250 -3.50 1.60 -9.71
N SER A 251 -4.78 1.24 -9.48
CA SER A 251 -5.12 -0.01 -8.79
C SER A 251 -4.57 -1.23 -9.54
N GLY A 252 -4.74 -1.25 -10.87
CA GLY A 252 -4.30 -2.39 -11.70
C GLY A 252 -2.78 -2.57 -11.71
N ILE A 253 -2.02 -1.49 -11.91
CA ILE A 253 -0.55 -1.55 -11.91
C ILE A 253 0.00 -1.88 -10.52
N MET A 254 -0.62 -1.37 -9.46
CA MET A 254 -0.29 -1.73 -8.08
C MET A 254 -0.44 -3.24 -7.85
N VAL A 255 -1.56 -3.84 -8.26
CA VAL A 255 -1.75 -5.29 -8.13
C VAL A 255 -0.78 -6.07 -9.01
N LEU A 256 -0.44 -5.56 -10.20
CA LEU A 256 0.59 -6.18 -11.06
C LEU A 256 1.94 -6.24 -10.36
N PHE A 257 2.37 -5.17 -9.69
CA PHE A 257 3.64 -5.14 -8.97
C PHE A 257 3.69 -6.12 -7.79
N LEU A 258 2.56 -6.44 -7.14
CA LEU A 258 2.52 -7.47 -6.12
C LEU A 258 2.91 -8.87 -6.64
N PHE A 259 2.71 -9.16 -7.94
CA PHE A 259 3.12 -10.45 -8.52
C PHE A 259 4.65 -10.62 -8.59
N PHE A 260 5.43 -9.53 -8.52
CA PHE A 260 6.88 -9.63 -8.42
C PHE A 260 7.34 -10.38 -7.17
N GLY A 261 6.51 -10.41 -6.12
CA GLY A 261 6.80 -11.15 -4.88
C GLY A 261 6.83 -12.67 -5.07
N LEU A 262 6.33 -13.17 -6.20
CA LEU A 262 6.46 -14.58 -6.59
C LEU A 262 7.87 -14.92 -7.08
N GLY A 263 8.65 -13.93 -7.53
CA GLY A 263 10.04 -14.11 -7.99
C GLY A 263 11.03 -14.36 -6.84
N ALA A 264 10.75 -13.89 -5.63
CA ALA A 264 11.57 -14.14 -4.46
C ALA A 264 11.35 -15.57 -3.95
N THR A 265 12.19 -16.52 -4.38
CA THR A 265 12.04 -17.95 -4.05
C THR A 265 13.10 -18.43 -3.05
N LYS A 266 12.79 -19.50 -2.29
CA LYS A 266 13.68 -20.04 -1.25
C LYS A 266 14.97 -20.70 -1.76
N GLY A 267 15.03 -21.08 -3.03
CA GLY A 267 16.17 -21.80 -3.62
C GLY A 267 17.07 -20.95 -4.53
N GLY A 268 16.73 -19.66 -4.72
CA GLY A 268 17.48 -18.75 -5.57
C GLY A 268 18.69 -18.14 -4.87
N ASN A 269 19.52 -17.44 -5.64
CA ASN A 269 20.57 -16.60 -5.08
C ASN A 269 19.96 -15.46 -4.23
N PHE A 270 20.57 -15.15 -3.08
CA PHE A 270 20.08 -14.11 -2.17
C PHE A 270 19.88 -12.76 -2.86
N ALA A 271 20.83 -12.29 -3.66
CA ALA A 271 20.74 -10.99 -4.33
C ALA A 271 19.59 -10.95 -5.36
N ILE A 272 19.31 -12.08 -6.03
CA ILE A 272 18.17 -12.18 -6.96
C ILE A 272 16.84 -12.18 -6.19
N ALA A 273 16.77 -12.90 -5.08
CA ALA A 273 15.57 -12.91 -4.24
C ALA A 273 15.31 -11.53 -3.61
N ASP A 274 16.36 -10.84 -3.15
CA ASP A 274 16.28 -9.49 -2.58
C ASP A 274 15.90 -8.44 -3.63
N TYR A 275 16.41 -8.57 -4.87
CA TYR A 275 15.94 -7.76 -6.00
C TYR A 275 14.43 -7.90 -6.21
N TRP A 276 13.90 -9.12 -6.26
CA TRP A 276 12.45 -9.33 -6.41
C TRP A 276 11.66 -8.87 -5.18
N ARG A 277 12.23 -8.96 -3.99
CA ARG A 277 11.65 -8.42 -2.77
C ARG A 277 11.48 -6.90 -2.89
N TRP A 278 12.51 -6.17 -3.28
CA TRP A 278 12.41 -4.71 -3.47
C TRP A 278 11.57 -4.32 -4.68
N MET A 279 11.58 -5.09 -5.77
CA MET A 279 10.62 -4.93 -6.87
C MET A 279 9.18 -5.00 -6.37
N THR A 280 8.92 -5.82 -5.36
CA THR A 280 7.62 -5.87 -4.70
C THR A 280 7.47 -4.67 -3.78
N VAL A 281 8.29 -4.55 -2.74
CA VAL A 281 8.12 -3.56 -1.66
C VAL A 281 8.18 -2.13 -2.20
N HIS A 282 9.28 -1.74 -2.86
CA HIS A 282 9.50 -0.36 -3.32
C HIS A 282 8.45 0.05 -4.36
N MET A 283 8.34 -0.69 -5.47
CA MET A 283 7.42 -0.33 -6.57
C MET A 283 5.96 -0.30 -6.11
N TRP A 284 5.56 -1.26 -5.27
CA TRP A 284 4.19 -1.36 -4.81
C TRP A 284 3.82 -0.31 -3.76
N VAL A 285 4.67 -0.12 -2.75
CA VAL A 285 4.46 0.87 -1.69
C VAL A 285 4.40 2.25 -2.32
N GLU A 286 5.39 2.63 -3.12
CA GLU A 286 5.45 3.98 -3.68
C GLU A 286 4.27 4.28 -4.61
N VAL A 287 3.86 3.35 -5.48
CA VAL A 287 2.64 3.52 -6.29
C VAL A 287 1.38 3.63 -5.43
N THR A 288 1.26 2.84 -4.36
CA THR A 288 0.09 2.90 -3.48
C THR A 288 0.03 4.22 -2.72
N PHE A 289 1.12 4.64 -2.08
CA PHE A 289 1.09 5.84 -1.26
C PHE A 289 1.03 7.10 -2.10
N GLU A 290 1.80 7.20 -3.17
CA GLU A 290 1.98 8.47 -3.88
C GLU A 290 0.96 8.65 -5.00
N VAL A 291 0.76 7.66 -5.86
CA VAL A 291 -0.20 7.78 -6.97
C VAL A 291 -1.63 7.67 -6.47
N PHE A 292 -1.92 6.66 -5.64
CA PHE A 292 -3.28 6.38 -5.20
C PHE A 292 -3.85 7.48 -4.30
N THR A 293 -3.08 7.88 -3.28
CA THR A 293 -3.49 8.95 -2.35
C THR A 293 -3.68 10.26 -3.09
N THR A 294 -2.76 10.63 -3.99
CA THR A 294 -2.88 11.87 -4.78
C THR A 294 -4.14 11.87 -5.65
N CYS A 295 -4.46 10.74 -6.30
CA CYS A 295 -5.70 10.60 -7.06
C CYS A 295 -6.94 10.74 -6.17
N ILE A 296 -6.97 10.09 -5.01
CA ILE A 296 -8.13 10.10 -4.11
C ILE A 296 -8.34 11.47 -3.46
N VAL A 297 -7.27 12.09 -2.95
CA VAL A 297 -7.33 13.42 -2.35
C VAL A 297 -7.75 14.43 -3.41
N GLY A 298 -7.13 14.41 -4.60
CA GLY A 298 -7.53 15.26 -5.71
C GLY A 298 -8.99 15.04 -6.10
N TYR A 299 -9.45 13.79 -6.13
CA TYR A 299 -10.85 13.47 -6.39
C TYR A 299 -11.80 14.05 -5.34
N LEU A 300 -11.50 13.87 -4.04
CA LEU A 300 -12.31 14.38 -2.94
C LEU A 300 -12.41 15.92 -2.97
N LEU A 301 -11.29 16.60 -3.23
CA LEU A 301 -11.26 18.06 -3.38
C LEU A 301 -12.14 18.53 -4.55
N VAL A 302 -12.10 17.84 -5.68
CA VAL A 302 -12.98 18.14 -6.83
C VAL A 302 -14.45 17.89 -6.49
N GLN A 303 -14.77 16.81 -5.79
CA GLN A 303 -16.15 16.50 -5.40
C GLN A 303 -16.72 17.47 -4.35
N MET A 304 -15.89 17.98 -3.45
CA MET A 304 -16.27 19.05 -2.52
C MET A 304 -16.40 20.41 -3.21
N GLY A 305 -16.10 20.51 -4.50
CA GLY A 305 -16.06 21.77 -5.23
C GLY A 305 -14.95 22.71 -4.73
N LEU A 306 -13.92 22.18 -4.05
CA LEU A 306 -12.80 22.97 -3.55
C LEU A 306 -11.72 23.20 -4.62
N MET A 307 -11.71 22.40 -5.68
CA MET A 307 -10.72 22.49 -6.75
C MET A 307 -11.37 22.22 -8.10
N ASN A 308 -10.92 22.96 -9.12
CA ASN A 308 -11.34 22.72 -10.50
C ASN A 308 -10.82 21.35 -10.98
N ARG A 309 -11.72 20.55 -11.58
CA ARG A 309 -11.43 19.24 -12.16
C ARG A 309 -10.24 19.26 -13.13
N ALA A 310 -10.18 20.24 -14.03
CA ALA A 310 -9.12 20.31 -15.04
C ALA A 310 -7.74 20.52 -14.41
N MET A 311 -7.67 21.28 -13.31
CA MET A 311 -6.44 21.50 -12.57
C MET A 311 -6.03 20.23 -11.82
N ALA A 312 -6.98 19.58 -11.14
CA ALA A 312 -6.74 18.32 -10.44
C ALA A 312 -6.19 17.23 -11.37
N GLU A 313 -6.80 17.06 -12.55
CA GLU A 313 -6.37 16.07 -13.54
C GLU A 313 -4.95 16.36 -14.07
N ARG A 314 -4.59 17.63 -14.30
CA ARG A 314 -3.23 18.04 -14.73
C ARG A 314 -2.17 17.79 -13.65
N VAL A 315 -2.46 18.17 -12.40
CA VAL A 315 -1.53 18.00 -11.28
C VAL A 315 -1.31 16.51 -11.00
N ILE A 316 -2.38 15.71 -10.99
CA ILE A 316 -2.29 14.26 -10.84
C ILE A 316 -1.45 13.66 -11.97
N PHE A 317 -1.67 14.08 -13.22
CA PHE A 317 -0.88 13.59 -14.35
C PHE A 317 0.62 13.86 -14.19
N LEU A 318 0.98 15.12 -13.87
CA LEU A 318 2.38 15.49 -13.66
C LEU A 318 3.00 14.69 -12.51
N ALA A 319 2.29 14.58 -11.38
CA ALA A 319 2.73 13.83 -10.22
C ALA A 319 2.99 12.36 -10.60
N VAL A 320 2.03 11.68 -11.25
CA VAL A 320 2.18 10.28 -11.68
C VAL A 320 3.38 10.09 -12.61
N MET A 321 3.60 10.99 -13.56
CA MET A 321 4.74 10.89 -14.49
C MET A 321 6.08 11.06 -13.76
N MET A 322 6.18 12.04 -12.87
CA MET A 322 7.40 12.24 -12.07
C MET A 322 7.67 11.03 -11.17
N PHE A 323 6.64 10.51 -10.50
CA PHE A 323 6.76 9.34 -9.64
C PHE A 323 7.17 8.10 -10.43
N LEU A 324 6.60 7.84 -11.61
CA LEU A 324 7.02 6.69 -12.43
C LEU A 324 8.51 6.72 -12.78
N VAL A 325 9.06 7.91 -13.04
CA VAL A 325 10.51 8.06 -13.31
C VAL A 325 11.33 7.79 -12.05
N THR A 326 10.93 8.36 -10.91
CA THR A 326 11.67 8.20 -9.65
C THR A 326 11.59 6.78 -9.10
N VAL A 327 10.43 6.13 -9.18
CA VAL A 327 10.19 4.77 -8.68
C VAL A 327 11.01 3.73 -9.47
N VAL A 328 10.98 3.81 -10.81
CA VAL A 328 11.66 2.82 -11.68
C VAL A 328 13.18 2.89 -11.53
N VAL A 329 13.72 4.09 -11.39
CA VAL A 329 15.17 4.29 -11.22
C VAL A 329 15.58 4.12 -9.76
N GLY A 330 14.71 4.55 -8.84
CA GLY A 330 14.95 4.63 -7.41
C GLY A 330 15.14 3.28 -6.74
N ILE A 331 14.55 2.20 -7.26
CA ILE A 331 14.64 0.86 -6.66
C ILE A 331 16.06 0.33 -6.37
N SER A 332 17.08 0.89 -7.02
CA SER A 332 18.46 0.43 -6.91
C SER A 332 19.25 1.08 -5.76
N HIS A 333 18.64 1.96 -4.95
CA HIS A 333 19.24 2.53 -3.75
C HIS A 333 19.18 1.56 -2.57
#